data_AF-A0A8T3T0S9-F1
#
_entry.id   AF-A0A8T3T0S9-F1
#
_cell.length_a   1.000
_cell.length_b   1.000
_cell.length_c   1.000
_cell.angle_alpha   90.00
_cell.angle_beta   90.00
_cell.angle_gamma   90.00
#
_symmetry.space_group_name_H-M   'P 1'
#
loop_
_entity.id
_entity.type
_entity.pdbx_description
1 polymer ?
#
loop_
_entity_poly.entity_id
_entity_poly.type
_entity_poly.pdbx_seq_one_letter_code
_entity_poly.pdbx_strand_id
1 'polypeptide(L)'
;MPALRAKAESALTELREARRTYEESGLRSEVAARGMDQQALSEAKEAARRAFRLASAKARSRDEVGHAAGTWLREIDRLNRAALAARDTLQRERETAPNLHERLQAAERAADAARISADSAADACAQARILLAACEEEFEPQPMHGPAGSLLDTREAALFRLLRRDRHALENVVEHLAAGDTEERRRVQLLLSDLVDGIFSAAIDDGSLNFPDDHPFWGAFAADEQRAVSKALAGLGFHFDGLGGFAASRIPGPRDLSLAVGYAGLDPLRIRRWPSQAEMAALYQRVRVRADEFVVGRAPSLGLEEVMEMLGGRAKPLDELWDNWGRVRPALLGPAVAPG
;
A
#
# COMPACT_ATOMS: atom_id res chain seq x y z
N MET A 1 -8.42 6.30 16.33
CA MET A 1 -7.51 7.48 16.33
C MET A 1 -6.20 7.30 17.12
N PRO A 2 -6.19 7.02 18.43
CA PRO A 2 -4.92 6.97 19.20
C PRO A 2 -3.97 5.86 18.74
N ALA A 3 -4.49 4.69 18.34
CA ALA A 3 -3.67 3.58 17.85
C ALA A 3 -2.91 3.89 16.55
N LEU A 4 -3.51 4.62 15.60
CA LEU A 4 -2.85 4.96 14.33
C LEU A 4 -1.82 6.08 14.50
N ARG A 5 -2.08 7.04 15.39
CA ARG A 5 -1.07 8.04 15.78
C ARG A 5 0.13 7.39 16.49
N ALA A 6 -0.13 6.50 17.44
CA ALA A 6 0.93 5.75 18.10
C ALA A 6 1.76 4.92 17.11
N LYS A 7 1.11 4.32 16.09
CA LYS A 7 1.81 3.60 15.02
C LYS A 7 2.70 4.52 14.17
N ALA A 8 2.23 5.73 13.85
CA ALA A 8 3.03 6.73 13.14
C ALA A 8 4.24 7.22 13.97
N GLU A 9 4.05 7.43 15.27
CA GLU A 9 5.13 7.81 16.19
C GLU A 9 6.18 6.69 16.35
N SER A 10 5.74 5.43 16.42
CA SER A 10 6.63 4.26 16.43
C SER A 10 7.46 4.20 15.15
N ALA A 11 6.82 4.31 13.98
CA ALA A 11 7.50 4.26 12.70
C ALA A 11 8.51 5.41 12.51
N LEU A 12 8.19 6.61 13.00
CA LEU A 12 9.14 7.74 13.03
C LEU A 12 10.34 7.47 13.95
N THR A 13 10.12 6.78 15.07
CA THR A 13 11.20 6.42 15.99
C THR A 13 12.15 5.41 15.34
N GLU A 14 11.59 4.39 14.69
CA GLU A 14 12.36 3.40 13.91
C GLU A 14 13.15 4.05 12.77
N LEU A 15 12.55 5.01 12.05
CA LEU A 15 13.24 5.78 11.01
C LEU A 15 14.44 6.58 11.57
N ARG A 16 14.26 7.28 12.70
CA ARG A 16 15.35 8.03 13.33
C ARG A 16 16.49 7.10 13.75
N GLU A 17 16.18 5.94 14.29
CA GLU A 17 17.18 4.95 14.68
C GLU A 17 17.91 4.36 13.47
N ALA A 18 17.19 4.02 12.41
CA ALA A 18 17.78 3.51 11.17
C ALA A 18 18.71 4.55 10.51
N ARG A 19 18.29 5.81 10.45
CA ARG A 19 19.11 6.92 9.93
C ARG A 19 20.37 7.13 10.75
N ARG A 20 20.25 7.20 12.07
CA ARG A 20 21.40 7.33 12.97
C ARG A 20 22.41 6.19 12.74
N THR A 21 21.92 4.95 12.67
CA THR A 21 22.78 3.76 12.47
C THR A 21 23.52 3.81 11.13
N TYR A 22 22.82 4.25 10.07
CA TYR A 22 23.41 4.41 8.73
C TYR A 22 24.47 5.52 8.70
N GLU A 23 24.18 6.69 9.29
CA GLU A 23 25.12 7.80 9.40
C GLU A 23 26.37 7.42 10.22
N GLU A 24 26.18 6.74 11.35
CA GLU A 24 27.29 6.24 12.17
C GLU A 24 28.18 5.25 11.40
N SER A 25 27.60 4.37 10.57
CA SER A 25 28.35 3.47 9.68
C SER A 25 29.15 4.25 8.64
N GLY A 26 28.56 5.30 8.05
CA GLY A 26 29.26 6.23 7.16
C GLY A 26 30.46 6.88 7.81
N LEU A 27 30.29 7.44 9.02
CA LEU A 27 31.37 8.06 9.78
C LEU A 27 32.50 7.06 10.13
N ARG A 28 32.16 5.83 10.55
CA ARG A 28 33.16 4.78 10.80
C ARG A 28 33.94 4.42 9.53
N SER A 29 33.26 4.34 8.39
CA SER A 29 33.89 4.09 7.09
C SER A 29 34.84 5.21 6.69
N GLU A 30 34.45 6.49 6.87
CA GLU A 30 35.31 7.64 6.58
C GLU A 30 36.57 7.67 7.46
N VAL A 31 36.42 7.43 8.76
CA VAL A 31 37.56 7.36 9.71
C VAL A 31 38.50 6.21 9.32
N ALA A 32 37.96 5.04 8.99
CA ALA A 32 38.74 3.89 8.53
C ALA A 32 39.45 4.16 7.19
N ALA A 33 38.79 4.86 6.25
CA ALA A 33 39.39 5.24 4.97
C ALA A 33 40.60 6.16 5.15
N ARG A 34 40.53 7.14 6.06
CA ARG A 34 41.69 7.99 6.42
C ARG A 34 42.83 7.17 7.03
N GLY A 35 42.52 6.17 7.85
CA GLY A 35 43.51 5.23 8.39
C GLY A 35 44.17 4.34 7.33
N MET A 36 43.61 4.29 6.11
CA MET A 36 44.11 3.54 4.96
C MET A 36 44.82 4.40 3.91
N ASP A 37 44.99 5.69 4.17
CA ASP A 37 45.75 6.58 3.29
C ASP A 37 47.20 6.09 3.16
N GLN A 38 47.54 5.59 1.97
CA GLN A 38 48.85 5.01 1.68
C GLN A 38 49.96 6.05 1.76
N GLN A 39 49.69 7.30 1.38
CA GLN A 39 50.67 8.36 1.43
C GLN A 39 50.98 8.71 2.89
N ALA A 40 49.95 8.94 3.71
CA ALA A 40 50.11 9.23 5.13
C ALA A 40 50.84 8.10 5.88
N LEU A 41 50.52 6.84 5.57
CA LEU A 41 51.21 5.68 6.16
C LEU A 41 52.68 5.60 5.74
N SER A 42 52.99 5.89 4.47
CA SER A 42 54.37 5.93 3.96
C SER A 42 55.17 7.03 4.65
N GLU A 43 54.61 8.23 4.75
CA GLU A 43 55.22 9.38 5.41
C GLU A 43 55.47 9.11 6.90
N ALA A 44 54.53 8.49 7.60
CA ALA A 44 54.69 8.10 9.01
C ALA A 44 55.78 7.05 9.21
N LYS A 45 55.85 6.03 8.34
CA LYS A 45 56.92 5.02 8.37
C LYS A 45 58.29 5.63 8.08
N GLU A 46 58.37 6.57 7.14
CA GLU A 46 59.59 7.30 6.85
C GLU A 46 60.02 8.22 8.01
N ALA A 47 59.08 8.87 8.70
CA ALA A 47 59.36 9.63 9.92
C ALA A 47 59.93 8.73 11.03
N ALA A 48 59.34 7.56 11.25
CA ALA A 48 59.86 6.58 12.20
C ALA A 48 61.26 6.09 11.82
N ARG A 49 61.53 5.83 10.53
CA ARG A 49 62.86 5.47 10.02
C ARG A 49 63.88 6.60 10.21
N ARG A 50 63.51 7.86 9.99
CA ARG A 50 64.38 9.02 10.25
C ARG A 50 64.70 9.14 11.73
N ALA A 51 63.72 9.01 12.62
CA ALA A 51 63.92 9.05 14.06
C ALA A 51 64.89 7.95 14.54
N PHE A 52 64.74 6.73 14.03
CA PHE A 52 65.66 5.63 14.30
C PHE A 52 67.10 5.92 13.84
N ARG A 53 67.28 6.43 12.61
CA ARG A 53 68.61 6.80 12.10
C ARG A 53 69.29 7.86 12.97
N LEU A 54 68.54 8.88 13.39
CA LEU A 54 69.05 9.93 14.27
C LEU A 54 69.40 9.41 15.66
N ALA A 55 68.58 8.54 16.25
CA ALA A 55 68.83 7.94 17.55
C ALA A 55 70.05 7.00 17.51
N SER A 56 70.14 6.15 16.48
CA SER A 56 71.27 5.24 16.27
C SER A 56 72.59 5.97 16.04
N ALA A 57 72.58 7.09 15.31
CA ALA A 57 73.78 7.91 15.10
C ALA A 57 74.29 8.59 16.38
N LYS A 58 73.42 8.81 17.38
CA LYS A 58 73.77 9.41 18.67
C LYS A 58 74.17 8.38 19.73
N ALA A 59 73.88 7.10 19.49
CA ALA A 59 74.13 6.02 20.43
C ALA A 59 75.64 5.81 20.63
N ARG A 60 76.06 5.69 21.89
CA ARG A 60 77.44 5.47 22.31
C ARG A 60 77.73 4.02 22.67
N SER A 61 76.70 3.19 22.70
CA SER A 61 76.78 1.77 23.06
C SER A 61 75.86 0.91 22.21
N ARG A 62 76.14 -0.40 22.17
CA ARG A 62 75.29 -1.39 21.49
C ARG A 62 73.90 -1.47 22.11
N ASP A 63 73.80 -1.28 23.42
CA ASP A 63 72.53 -1.31 24.15
C ASP A 63 71.65 -0.12 23.79
N GLU A 64 72.22 1.07 23.61
CA GLU A 64 71.50 2.26 23.14
C GLU A 64 70.95 2.09 21.71
N VAL A 65 71.73 1.45 20.83
CA VAL A 65 71.25 1.07 19.49
C VAL A 65 70.10 0.07 19.59
N GLY A 66 70.21 -0.92 20.49
CA GLY A 66 69.14 -1.89 20.76
C GLY A 66 67.85 -1.24 21.26
N HIS A 67 67.96 -0.26 22.16
CA HIS A 67 66.81 0.50 22.63
C HIS A 67 66.14 1.32 21.51
N ALA A 68 66.94 2.00 20.67
CA ALA A 68 66.45 2.76 19.53
C ALA A 68 65.74 1.84 18.51
N ALA A 69 66.30 0.67 18.24
CA ALA A 69 65.68 -0.34 17.37
C ALA A 69 64.36 -0.86 17.95
N GLY A 70 64.32 -1.14 19.26
CA GLY A 70 63.09 -1.57 19.93
C GLY A 70 61.97 -0.52 19.87
N THR A 71 62.31 0.77 20.02
CA THR A 71 61.34 1.86 19.87
C THR A 71 60.83 1.98 18.43
N TRP A 72 61.72 1.86 17.44
CA TRP A 72 61.33 1.86 16.04
C TRP A 72 60.42 0.69 15.68
N LEU A 73 60.75 -0.54 16.10
CA LEU A 73 59.93 -1.73 15.84
C LEU A 73 58.53 -1.59 16.45
N ARG A 74 58.43 -1.14 17.71
CA ARG A 74 57.12 -0.88 18.35
C ARG A 74 56.28 0.12 17.57
N GLU A 75 56.91 1.16 17.03
CA GLU A 75 56.23 2.19 16.25
C GLU A 75 55.75 1.65 14.88
N ILE A 76 56.58 0.88 14.18
CA ILE A 76 56.19 0.21 12.94
C ILE A 76 55.06 -0.79 13.17
N ASP A 77 55.12 -1.59 14.24
CA ASP A 77 54.08 -2.53 14.62
C ASP A 77 52.77 -1.83 14.98
N ARG A 78 52.84 -0.68 15.66
CA ARG A 78 51.68 0.18 15.93
C ARG A 78 51.03 0.67 14.64
N LEU A 79 51.82 1.21 13.71
CA LEU A 79 51.33 1.70 12.40
C LEU A 79 50.71 0.56 11.56
N ASN A 80 51.37 -0.61 11.51
CA ASN A 80 50.86 -1.76 10.78
C ASN A 80 49.56 -2.30 11.37
N ARG A 81 49.46 -2.40 12.71
CA ARG A 81 48.21 -2.82 13.38
C ARG A 81 47.07 -1.83 13.17
N ALA A 82 47.36 -0.53 13.24
CA ALA A 82 46.35 0.50 12.97
C ALA A 82 45.83 0.41 11.53
N ALA A 83 46.73 0.22 10.55
CA ALA A 83 46.37 0.03 9.15
C ALA A 83 45.52 -1.24 8.94
N LEU A 84 45.90 -2.36 9.56
CA LEU A 84 45.13 -3.61 9.49
C LEU A 84 43.72 -3.45 10.08
N ALA A 85 43.62 -2.85 11.27
CA ALA A 85 42.33 -2.59 11.92
C ALA A 85 41.43 -1.65 11.10
N ALA A 86 42.01 -0.63 10.47
CA ALA A 86 41.29 0.25 9.56
C ALA A 86 40.75 -0.52 8.34
N ARG A 87 41.57 -1.39 7.73
CA ARG A 87 41.14 -2.25 6.62
C ARG A 87 39.97 -3.17 7.01
N ASP A 88 40.09 -3.84 8.14
CA ASP A 88 39.07 -4.78 8.62
C ASP A 88 37.77 -4.06 9.00
N THR A 89 37.85 -2.80 9.43
CA THR A 89 36.68 -1.95 9.67
C THR A 89 36.02 -1.57 8.36
N LEU A 90 36.80 -1.11 7.38
CA LEU A 90 36.29 -0.72 6.06
C LEU A 90 35.65 -1.88 5.30
N GLN A 91 36.22 -3.09 5.43
CA GLN A 91 35.62 -4.31 4.88
C GLN A 91 34.27 -4.62 5.53
N ARG A 92 34.20 -4.60 6.87
CA ARG A 92 32.95 -4.83 7.62
C ARG A 92 31.88 -3.81 7.26
N GLU A 93 32.22 -2.52 7.21
CA GLU A 93 31.25 -1.47 6.85
C GLU A 93 30.79 -1.61 5.39
N ARG A 94 31.65 -2.04 4.45
CA ARG A 94 31.24 -2.35 3.06
C ARG A 94 30.26 -3.50 2.98
N GLU A 95 30.43 -4.52 3.81
CA GLU A 95 29.54 -5.68 3.86
C GLU A 95 28.19 -5.34 4.53
N THR A 96 28.18 -4.46 5.53
CA THR A 96 26.95 -4.08 6.26
C THR A 96 26.18 -2.93 5.62
N ALA A 97 26.85 -2.03 4.88
CA ALA A 97 26.23 -0.83 4.30
C ALA A 97 24.99 -1.10 3.42
N PRO A 98 24.96 -2.12 2.55
CA PRO A 98 23.77 -2.42 1.76
C PRO A 98 22.57 -2.76 2.64
N ASN A 99 22.76 -3.57 3.68
CA ASN A 99 21.69 -3.94 4.60
C ASN A 99 21.19 -2.73 5.41
N LEU A 100 22.10 -1.86 5.87
CA LEU A 100 21.71 -0.63 6.57
C LEU A 100 20.93 0.31 5.64
N HIS A 101 21.33 0.41 4.38
CA HIS A 101 20.62 1.20 3.37
C HIS A 101 19.21 0.65 3.09
N GLU A 102 19.07 -0.67 2.92
CA GLU A 102 17.78 -1.32 2.75
C GLU A 102 16.85 -1.11 3.96
N ARG A 103 17.40 -1.23 5.18
CA ARG A 103 16.66 -0.95 6.43
C ARG A 103 16.20 0.50 6.52
N LEU A 104 17.06 1.45 6.13
CA LEU A 104 16.70 2.87 6.07
C LEU A 104 15.54 3.10 5.10
N GLN A 105 15.64 2.59 3.86
CA GLN A 105 14.56 2.72 2.89
C GLN A 105 13.25 2.07 3.35
N ALA A 106 13.32 0.92 4.01
CA ALA A 106 12.15 0.25 4.56
C ALA A 106 11.50 1.09 5.67
N ALA A 107 12.30 1.66 6.57
CA ALA A 107 11.80 2.53 7.64
C ALA A 107 11.21 3.85 7.09
N GLU A 108 11.79 4.43 6.04
CA GLU A 108 11.23 5.61 5.35
C GLU A 108 9.84 5.31 4.78
N ARG A 109 9.71 4.21 4.00
CA ARG A 109 8.42 3.78 3.47
C ARG A 109 7.39 3.48 4.55
N ALA A 110 7.81 2.85 5.65
CA ALA A 110 6.92 2.54 6.77
C ALA A 110 6.43 3.80 7.51
N ALA A 111 7.32 4.76 7.75
CA ALA A 111 6.99 6.04 8.37
C ALA A 111 6.01 6.84 7.51
N ASP A 112 6.24 6.91 6.19
CA ASP A 112 5.35 7.60 5.26
C ASP A 112 3.97 6.94 5.20
N ALA A 113 3.91 5.60 5.09
CA ALA A 113 2.65 4.87 5.07
C ALA A 113 1.86 5.04 6.38
N ALA A 114 2.54 5.03 7.53
CA ALA A 114 1.92 5.22 8.83
C ALA A 114 1.39 6.65 9.02
N ARG A 115 2.13 7.66 8.53
CA ARG A 115 1.69 9.06 8.49
C ARG A 115 0.43 9.23 7.65
N ILE A 116 0.45 8.74 6.40
CA ILE A 116 -0.71 8.81 5.51
C ILE A 116 -1.93 8.15 6.15
N SER A 117 -1.75 6.98 6.77
CA SER A 117 -2.84 6.28 7.46
C SER A 117 -3.39 7.07 8.65
N ALA A 118 -2.53 7.76 9.41
CA ALA A 118 -2.95 8.59 10.54
C ALA A 118 -3.67 9.87 10.08
N ASP A 119 -3.20 10.50 9.01
CA ASP A 119 -3.80 11.68 8.38
C ASP A 119 -5.19 11.32 7.82
N SER A 120 -5.30 10.27 7.00
CA SER A 120 -6.58 9.79 6.45
C SER A 120 -7.59 9.43 7.55
N ALA A 121 -7.14 8.84 8.65
CA ALA A 121 -8.03 8.54 9.77
C ALA A 121 -8.47 9.81 10.52
N ALA A 122 -7.62 10.83 10.61
CA ALA A 122 -7.99 12.12 11.19
C ALA A 122 -9.04 12.83 10.34
N ASP A 123 -8.86 12.84 9.02
CA ASP A 123 -9.82 13.40 8.07
C ASP A 123 -11.16 12.66 8.14
N ALA A 124 -11.15 11.33 8.13
CA ALA A 124 -12.37 10.53 8.29
C ALA A 124 -13.07 10.80 9.63
N CYS A 125 -12.32 10.96 10.72
CA CYS A 125 -12.88 11.29 12.03
C CYS A 125 -13.47 12.70 12.07
N ALA A 126 -12.85 13.67 11.39
CA ALA A 126 -13.38 15.03 11.28
C ALA A 126 -14.68 15.03 10.46
N GLN A 127 -14.67 14.32 9.32
CA GLN A 127 -15.85 14.17 8.47
C GLN A 127 -17.01 13.52 9.22
N ALA A 128 -16.76 12.43 9.96
CA ALA A 128 -17.79 11.77 10.76
C ALA A 128 -18.41 12.71 11.82
N ARG A 129 -17.63 13.64 12.39
CA ARG A 129 -18.16 14.64 13.32
C ARG A 129 -19.00 15.71 12.65
N ILE A 130 -18.62 16.14 11.45
CA ILE A 130 -19.40 17.09 10.64
C ILE A 130 -20.74 16.45 10.27
N LEU A 131 -20.72 15.19 9.81
CA LEU A 131 -21.93 14.43 9.50
C LEU A 131 -22.81 14.26 10.73
N LEU A 132 -22.25 13.86 11.88
CA LEU A 132 -23.01 13.74 13.12
C LEU A 132 -23.66 15.06 13.53
N ALA A 133 -22.94 16.18 13.45
CA ALA A 133 -23.50 17.50 13.75
C ALA A 133 -24.63 17.88 12.78
N ALA A 134 -24.48 17.58 11.49
CA ALA A 134 -25.55 17.80 10.51
C ALA A 134 -26.80 16.94 10.81
N CYS A 135 -26.63 15.68 11.20
CA CYS A 135 -27.76 14.83 11.63
C CYS A 135 -28.43 15.35 12.90
N GLU A 136 -27.65 15.85 13.86
CA GLU A 136 -28.17 16.46 15.09
C GLU A 136 -28.95 17.75 14.82
N GLU A 137 -28.53 18.54 13.83
CA GLU A 137 -29.23 19.76 13.39
C GLU A 137 -30.50 19.45 12.56
N GLU A 138 -30.51 18.36 11.78
CA GLU A 138 -31.70 17.89 11.05
C GLU A 138 -32.72 17.15 11.94
N PHE A 139 -32.32 16.71 13.13
CA PHE A 139 -33.22 16.08 14.10
C PHE A 139 -34.08 17.12 14.85
N GLU A 140 -34.95 17.83 14.13
CA GLU A 140 -36.24 18.24 14.68
C GLU A 140 -37.14 17.00 14.73
N PRO A 141 -37.63 16.56 15.89
CA PRO A 141 -38.47 15.36 15.97
C PRO A 141 -39.83 15.64 15.35
N GLN A 142 -39.96 15.42 14.04
CA GLN A 142 -41.26 15.31 13.39
C GLN A 142 -41.83 13.89 13.60
N PRO A 143 -43.09 13.76 14.03
CA PRO A 143 -43.72 12.46 14.19
C PRO A 143 -44.11 11.91 12.81
N MET A 144 -43.30 11.01 12.26
CA MET A 144 -43.66 10.29 11.03
C MET A 144 -44.14 8.86 11.32
N HIS A 145 -45.46 8.70 11.16
CA HIS A 145 -46.10 7.45 10.77
C HIS A 145 -45.80 7.14 9.29
N GLY A 146 -45.35 5.93 8.99
CA GLY A 146 -45.32 5.37 7.64
C GLY A 146 -44.82 3.91 7.66
N PRO A 147 -45.57 2.93 7.12
CA PRO A 147 -45.30 1.52 7.37
C PRO A 147 -44.12 1.01 6.55
N ALA A 148 -43.30 0.18 7.20
CA ALA A 148 -42.24 -0.61 6.60
C ALA A 148 -42.80 -1.53 5.49
N GLY A 149 -42.65 -1.11 4.24
CA GLY A 149 -42.80 -1.96 3.07
C GLY A 149 -41.52 -2.76 2.84
N SER A 150 -41.64 -4.08 2.90
CA SER A 150 -40.58 -5.06 2.64
C SER A 150 -39.94 -4.87 1.24
N LEU A 151 -38.63 -4.61 1.21
CA LEU A 151 -37.76 -4.38 0.02
C LEU A 151 -37.46 -5.65 -0.80
N LEU A 152 -38.37 -6.62 -0.84
CA LEU A 152 -38.15 -7.93 -1.46
C LEU A 152 -38.30 -7.96 -3.00
N ASP A 153 -38.29 -6.80 -3.68
CA ASP A 153 -38.15 -6.75 -5.14
C ASP A 153 -36.88 -6.00 -5.61
N THR A 154 -35.82 -6.11 -4.80
CA THR A 154 -34.51 -5.50 -5.03
C THR A 154 -33.89 -5.85 -6.39
N ARG A 155 -34.31 -6.91 -7.10
CA ARG A 155 -33.77 -7.25 -8.43
C ARG A 155 -34.38 -6.47 -9.60
N GLU A 156 -35.50 -5.78 -9.39
CA GLU A 156 -36.16 -4.97 -10.43
C GLU A 156 -35.78 -3.48 -10.38
N ALA A 157 -35.17 -3.04 -9.29
CA ALA A 157 -34.71 -1.65 -9.14
C ALA A 157 -33.70 -1.29 -10.24
N ALA A 158 -33.83 -0.08 -10.78
CA ALA A 158 -33.07 0.36 -11.93
C ALA A 158 -31.55 0.26 -11.71
N LEU A 159 -31.07 0.56 -10.50
CA LEU A 159 -29.64 0.43 -10.15
C LEU A 159 -29.08 -0.95 -10.49
N PHE A 160 -29.77 -2.04 -10.15
CA PHE A 160 -29.24 -3.38 -10.41
C PHE A 160 -29.22 -3.75 -11.89
N ARG A 161 -30.10 -3.14 -12.69
CA ARG A 161 -30.02 -3.25 -14.16
C ARG A 161 -28.84 -2.46 -14.70
N LEU A 162 -28.60 -1.24 -14.18
CA LEU A 162 -27.43 -0.44 -14.53
C LEU A 162 -26.12 -1.20 -14.19
N LEU A 163 -26.04 -1.83 -13.01
CA LEU A 163 -24.90 -2.69 -12.63
C LEU A 163 -24.74 -3.92 -13.52
N ARG A 164 -25.81 -4.41 -14.15
CA ARG A 164 -25.73 -5.47 -15.19
C ARG A 164 -25.41 -4.93 -16.59
N ARG A 165 -25.09 -3.63 -16.69
CA ARG A 165 -24.83 -2.89 -17.94
C ARG A 165 -26.03 -2.89 -18.91
N ASP A 166 -27.25 -2.86 -18.37
CA ASP A 166 -28.46 -2.66 -19.16
C ASP A 166 -28.53 -1.20 -19.66
N ARG A 167 -28.27 -1.02 -20.96
CA ARG A 167 -28.27 0.29 -21.62
C ARG A 167 -29.65 0.93 -21.62
N HIS A 168 -30.72 0.15 -21.75
CA HIS A 168 -32.08 0.68 -21.77
C HIS A 168 -32.49 1.19 -20.39
N ALA A 169 -32.10 0.48 -19.33
CA ALA A 169 -32.32 0.96 -17.97
C ALA A 169 -31.61 2.30 -17.71
N LEU A 170 -30.35 2.44 -18.17
CA LEU A 170 -29.62 3.72 -18.06
C LEU A 170 -30.35 4.84 -18.83
N GLU A 171 -30.75 4.59 -20.07
CA GLU A 171 -31.47 5.57 -20.89
C GLU A 171 -32.80 6.02 -20.25
N ASN A 172 -33.55 5.08 -19.66
CA ASN A 172 -34.83 5.39 -19.00
C ASN A 172 -34.65 6.23 -17.73
N VAL A 173 -33.66 5.89 -16.89
CA VAL A 173 -33.35 6.67 -15.68
C VAL A 173 -32.86 8.06 -16.05
N VAL A 174 -31.97 8.16 -17.04
CA VAL A 174 -31.46 9.43 -17.55
C VAL A 174 -32.59 10.29 -18.13
N GLU A 175 -33.50 9.73 -18.92
CA GLU A 175 -34.63 10.48 -19.48
C GLU A 175 -35.57 10.99 -18.38
N HIS A 176 -35.86 10.15 -17.39
CA HIS A 176 -36.67 10.53 -16.24
C HIS A 176 -36.05 11.69 -15.44
N LEU A 177 -34.73 11.67 -15.26
CA LEU A 177 -33.97 12.69 -14.54
C LEU A 177 -33.60 13.91 -15.41
N ALA A 178 -33.66 13.82 -16.73
CA ALA A 178 -33.41 14.97 -17.61
C ALA A 178 -34.69 15.75 -17.91
N ALA A 179 -35.87 15.13 -17.72
CA ALA A 179 -37.17 15.73 -18.03
C ALA A 179 -37.25 16.34 -19.45
N GLY A 180 -36.54 15.73 -20.42
CA GLY A 180 -36.49 16.16 -21.83
C GLY A 180 -35.43 17.22 -22.17
N ASP A 181 -34.64 17.70 -21.22
CA ASP A 181 -33.51 18.61 -21.50
C ASP A 181 -32.28 17.83 -21.99
N THR A 182 -31.77 18.19 -23.17
CA THR A 182 -30.62 17.51 -23.81
C THR A 182 -29.29 17.76 -23.09
N GLU A 183 -29.11 18.93 -22.48
CA GLU A 183 -27.87 19.27 -21.76
C GLU A 183 -27.83 18.54 -20.41
N GLU A 184 -28.95 18.60 -19.68
CA GLU A 184 -29.15 17.84 -18.44
C GLU A 184 -29.06 16.32 -18.68
N ARG A 185 -29.56 15.82 -19.81
CA ARG A 185 -29.44 14.41 -20.19
C ARG A 185 -27.99 13.94 -20.23
N ARG A 186 -27.10 14.72 -20.86
CA ARG A 186 -25.67 14.38 -20.94
C ARG A 186 -25.00 14.42 -19.57
N ARG A 187 -25.35 15.44 -18.78
CA ARG A 187 -24.84 15.64 -17.42
C ARG A 187 -25.19 14.48 -16.50
N VAL A 188 -26.48 14.14 -16.40
CA VAL A 188 -26.96 13.02 -15.58
C VAL A 188 -26.37 11.68 -16.05
N GLN A 189 -26.25 11.47 -17.36
CA GLN A 189 -25.66 10.24 -17.89
C GLN A 189 -24.21 10.04 -17.43
N LEU A 190 -23.41 11.11 -17.40
CA LEU A 190 -22.04 11.07 -16.89
C LEU A 190 -22.03 10.76 -15.39
N LEU A 191 -22.82 11.48 -14.58
CA LEU A 191 -22.90 11.24 -13.14
C LEU A 191 -23.31 9.80 -12.79
N LEU A 192 -24.27 9.23 -13.52
CA LEU A 192 -24.72 7.85 -13.29
C LEU A 192 -23.68 6.83 -13.73
N SER A 193 -22.93 7.12 -14.79
CA SER A 193 -21.84 6.25 -15.25
C SER A 193 -20.68 6.27 -14.24
N ASP A 194 -20.31 7.45 -13.75
CA ASP A 194 -19.27 7.62 -12.71
C ASP A 194 -19.70 6.97 -11.38
N LEU A 195 -20.97 7.04 -11.01
CA LEU A 195 -21.53 6.31 -9.87
C LEU A 195 -21.36 4.79 -10.06
N VAL A 196 -21.80 4.26 -11.20
CA VAL A 196 -21.72 2.82 -11.50
C VAL A 196 -20.27 2.36 -11.49
N ASP A 197 -19.36 3.09 -12.15
CA ASP A 197 -17.93 2.77 -12.18
C ASP A 197 -17.30 2.87 -10.78
N GLY A 198 -17.73 3.83 -9.96
CA GLY A 198 -17.38 3.94 -8.56
C GLY A 198 -17.80 2.71 -7.75
N ILE A 199 -19.04 2.24 -7.92
CA ILE A 199 -19.56 1.02 -7.28
C ILE A 199 -18.76 -0.21 -7.71
N PHE A 200 -18.49 -0.36 -9.01
CA PHE A 200 -17.67 -1.47 -9.52
C PHE A 200 -16.27 -1.45 -8.91
N SER A 201 -15.64 -0.28 -8.86
CA SER A 201 -14.31 -0.12 -8.27
C SER A 201 -14.30 -0.47 -6.78
N ALA A 202 -15.30 0.01 -6.02
CA ALA A 202 -15.44 -0.30 -4.61
C ALA A 202 -15.70 -1.81 -4.36
N ALA A 203 -16.52 -2.44 -5.21
CA ALA A 203 -16.77 -3.88 -5.14
C ALA A 203 -15.50 -4.71 -5.44
N ILE A 204 -14.68 -4.27 -6.40
CA ILE A 204 -13.38 -4.90 -6.71
C ILE A 204 -12.43 -4.80 -5.52
N ASP A 205 -12.29 -3.61 -4.91
CA ASP A 205 -11.45 -3.40 -3.74
C ASP A 205 -11.91 -4.25 -2.53
N ASP A 206 -13.22 -4.39 -2.35
CA ASP A 206 -13.80 -5.25 -1.33
C ASP A 206 -13.66 -6.75 -1.66
N GLY A 207 -13.19 -7.12 -2.85
CA GLY A 207 -13.10 -8.50 -3.31
C GLY A 207 -14.46 -9.15 -3.49
N SER A 208 -15.51 -8.36 -3.73
CA SER A 208 -16.86 -8.84 -4.06
C SER A 208 -16.89 -9.33 -5.51
N LEU A 209 -16.27 -10.48 -5.72
CA LEU A 209 -16.09 -11.14 -7.01
C LEU A 209 -16.76 -12.51 -7.02
N ASN A 210 -17.21 -12.93 -8.20
CA ASN A 210 -17.69 -14.27 -8.47
C ASN A 210 -16.59 -15.05 -9.17
N PHE A 211 -16.07 -16.09 -8.50
CA PHE A 211 -15.06 -16.97 -9.05
C PHE A 211 -15.72 -18.25 -9.56
N PRO A 212 -15.31 -18.79 -10.73
CA PRO A 212 -15.85 -20.04 -11.22
C PRO A 212 -15.43 -21.23 -10.34
N ASP A 213 -16.40 -22.01 -9.88
CA ASP A 213 -16.16 -23.22 -9.08
C ASP A 213 -15.36 -24.30 -9.84
N ASP A 214 -15.48 -24.31 -11.17
CA ASP A 214 -14.75 -25.23 -12.07
C ASP A 214 -13.32 -24.77 -12.39
N HIS A 215 -12.87 -23.64 -11.84
CA HIS A 215 -11.57 -23.09 -12.15
C HIS A 215 -10.44 -23.90 -11.47
N PRO A 216 -9.36 -24.30 -12.19
CA PRO A 216 -8.30 -25.17 -11.63
C PRO A 216 -7.62 -24.65 -10.35
N PHE A 217 -7.54 -23.33 -10.20
CA PHE A 217 -7.04 -22.66 -8.98
C PHE A 217 -8.17 -22.26 -8.02
N TRP A 218 -9.09 -21.37 -8.43
CA TRP A 218 -10.14 -20.86 -7.56
C TRP A 218 -11.09 -21.92 -7.00
N GLY A 219 -11.36 -22.99 -7.74
CA GLY A 219 -12.20 -24.11 -7.28
C GLY A 219 -11.62 -24.89 -6.10
N ALA A 220 -10.35 -24.67 -5.73
CA ALA A 220 -9.75 -25.27 -4.54
C ALA A 220 -10.13 -24.55 -3.22
N PHE A 221 -10.77 -23.39 -3.32
CA PHE A 221 -11.05 -22.45 -2.23
C PHE A 221 -12.55 -22.20 -2.06
N ALA A 222 -12.99 -22.01 -0.83
CA ALA A 222 -14.33 -21.49 -0.53
C ALA A 222 -14.46 -19.99 -0.87
N ALA A 223 -15.68 -19.45 -0.96
CA ALA A 223 -15.92 -18.08 -1.43
C ALA A 223 -15.23 -17.00 -0.58
N ASP A 224 -15.15 -17.20 0.73
CA ASP A 224 -14.42 -16.35 1.67
C ASP A 224 -12.90 -16.46 1.50
N GLU A 225 -12.38 -17.67 1.33
CA GLU A 225 -10.97 -17.94 1.00
C GLU A 225 -10.56 -17.30 -0.33
N GLN A 226 -11.39 -17.41 -1.38
CA GLN A 226 -11.17 -16.78 -2.69
C GLN A 226 -11.09 -15.26 -2.58
N ARG A 227 -12.01 -14.66 -1.82
CA ARG A 227 -12.01 -13.21 -1.53
C ARG A 227 -10.74 -12.81 -0.79
N ALA A 228 -10.32 -13.56 0.22
CA ALA A 228 -9.10 -13.28 0.99
C ALA A 228 -7.84 -13.35 0.11
N VAL A 229 -7.72 -14.38 -0.74
CA VAL A 229 -6.61 -14.51 -1.70
C VAL A 229 -6.60 -13.36 -2.71
N SER A 230 -7.77 -12.97 -3.23
CA SER A 230 -7.88 -11.83 -4.14
C SER A 230 -7.48 -10.51 -3.48
N LYS A 231 -7.84 -10.29 -2.21
CA LYS A 231 -7.39 -9.12 -1.44
C LYS A 231 -5.89 -9.14 -1.19
N ALA A 232 -5.32 -10.31 -0.91
CA ALA A 232 -3.87 -10.46 -0.74
C ALA A 232 -3.10 -10.18 -2.04
N LEU A 233 -3.61 -10.63 -3.19
CA LEU A 233 -3.04 -10.29 -4.51
C LEU A 233 -3.08 -8.78 -4.76
N ALA A 234 -4.20 -8.13 -4.49
CA ALA A 234 -4.31 -6.67 -4.60
C ALA A 234 -3.31 -5.95 -3.67
N GLY A 235 -3.15 -6.40 -2.42
CA GLY A 235 -2.16 -5.88 -1.48
C GLY A 235 -0.70 -6.03 -1.95
N LEU A 236 -0.40 -7.04 -2.77
CA LEU A 236 0.89 -7.24 -3.44
C LEU A 236 1.05 -6.41 -4.73
N GLY A 237 0.00 -5.69 -5.14
CA GLY A 237 -0.03 -4.84 -6.32
C GLY A 237 -0.63 -5.50 -7.57
N PHE A 238 -1.18 -6.71 -7.48
CA PHE A 238 -1.82 -7.45 -8.57
C PHE A 238 -3.34 -7.29 -8.50
N HIS A 239 -3.84 -6.21 -9.10
CA HIS A 239 -5.26 -5.85 -9.03
C HIS A 239 -6.04 -6.46 -10.19
N PHE A 240 -7.28 -6.85 -9.92
CA PHE A 240 -8.25 -7.20 -10.96
C PHE A 240 -8.70 -5.95 -11.71
N ASP A 241 -8.79 -6.00 -13.05
CA ASP A 241 -9.15 -4.86 -13.90
C ASP A 241 -10.67 -4.69 -14.11
N GLY A 242 -11.50 -5.61 -13.59
CA GLY A 242 -12.96 -5.60 -13.81
C GLY A 242 -13.41 -6.19 -15.16
N LEU A 243 -12.49 -6.50 -16.07
CA LEU A 243 -12.75 -6.98 -17.43
C LEU A 243 -12.24 -8.40 -17.71
N GLY A 244 -11.64 -9.05 -16.72
CA GLY A 244 -11.16 -10.42 -16.83
C GLY A 244 -9.64 -10.55 -16.79
N GLY A 245 -8.92 -9.49 -16.47
CA GLY A 245 -7.46 -9.45 -16.47
C GLY A 245 -6.88 -8.77 -15.24
N PHE A 246 -5.58 -8.52 -15.32
CA PHE A 246 -4.86 -7.76 -14.31
C PHE A 246 -4.70 -6.31 -14.76
N ALA A 247 -4.95 -5.38 -13.84
CA ALA A 247 -4.72 -3.97 -14.08
C ALA A 247 -3.24 -3.72 -14.46
N ALA A 248 -3.02 -2.78 -15.37
CA ALA A 248 -1.70 -2.49 -15.95
C ALA A 248 -0.96 -3.71 -16.53
N SER A 249 -1.70 -4.78 -16.89
CA SER A 249 -1.15 -6.04 -17.40
C SER A 249 -0.10 -6.68 -16.49
N ARG A 250 -0.14 -6.37 -15.18
CA ARG A 250 0.81 -6.88 -14.20
C ARG A 250 0.37 -8.26 -13.74
N ILE A 251 0.98 -9.30 -14.32
CA ILE A 251 0.66 -10.69 -14.02
C ILE A 251 1.57 -11.18 -12.87
N PRO A 252 1.01 -11.81 -11.82
CA PRO A 252 1.82 -12.37 -10.74
C PRO A 252 2.71 -13.51 -11.22
N GLY A 253 3.83 -13.76 -10.54
CA GLY A 253 4.63 -14.97 -10.68
C GLY A 253 4.15 -16.09 -9.73
N PRO A 254 4.67 -17.33 -9.86
CA PRO A 254 4.29 -18.44 -8.98
C PRO A 254 4.58 -18.15 -7.49
N ARG A 255 5.69 -17.44 -7.22
CA ARG A 255 6.06 -17.01 -5.87
C ARG A 255 5.07 -16.00 -5.29
N ASP A 256 4.60 -15.05 -6.10
CA ASP A 256 3.67 -14.01 -5.67
C ASP A 256 2.30 -14.61 -5.34
N LEU A 257 1.84 -15.56 -6.17
CA LEU A 257 0.60 -16.29 -5.91
C LEU A 257 0.70 -17.14 -4.64
N SER A 258 1.85 -17.77 -4.41
CA SER A 258 2.11 -18.52 -3.16
C SER A 258 2.11 -17.60 -1.92
N LEU A 259 2.72 -16.43 -2.03
CA LEU A 259 2.71 -15.41 -0.97
C LEU A 259 1.29 -14.89 -0.70
N ALA A 260 0.49 -14.65 -1.74
CA ALA A 260 -0.89 -14.21 -1.59
C ALA A 260 -1.76 -15.24 -0.85
N VAL A 261 -1.59 -16.52 -1.17
CA VAL A 261 -2.26 -17.62 -0.46
C VAL A 261 -1.84 -17.66 1.00
N GLY A 262 -0.54 -17.51 1.29
CA GLY A 262 -0.03 -17.40 2.66
C GLY A 262 -0.58 -16.19 3.43
N TYR A 263 -0.65 -15.02 2.79
CA TYR A 263 -1.24 -13.82 3.39
C TYR A 263 -2.75 -13.90 3.62
N ALA A 264 -3.45 -14.72 2.82
CA ALA A 264 -4.84 -15.07 3.08
C ALA A 264 -5.02 -16.02 4.27
N GLY A 265 -3.94 -16.44 4.93
CA GLY A 265 -3.97 -17.37 6.07
C GLY A 265 -4.12 -18.84 5.67
N LEU A 266 -3.90 -19.16 4.39
CA LEU A 266 -4.07 -20.50 3.84
C LEU A 266 -2.71 -21.16 3.63
N ASP A 267 -2.64 -22.48 3.80
CA ASP A 267 -1.43 -23.26 3.55
C ASP A 267 -1.22 -23.44 2.03
N PRO A 268 -0.13 -22.90 1.44
CA PRO A 268 0.18 -23.09 0.03
C PRO A 268 0.34 -24.56 -0.37
N LEU A 269 0.70 -25.44 0.57
CA LEU A 269 0.88 -26.87 0.31
C LEU A 269 -0.45 -27.61 0.04
N ARG A 270 -1.60 -27.01 0.37
CA ARG A 270 -2.93 -27.55 0.04
C ARG A 270 -3.20 -27.52 -1.48
N ILE A 271 -2.49 -26.68 -2.22
CA ILE A 271 -2.65 -26.55 -3.67
C ILE A 271 -1.86 -27.64 -4.39
N ARG A 272 -2.58 -28.62 -4.93
CA ARG A 272 -1.99 -29.78 -5.64
C ARG A 272 -1.39 -29.41 -6.99
N ARG A 273 -1.99 -28.44 -7.69
CA ARG A 273 -1.56 -28.00 -9.02
C ARG A 273 -1.50 -26.49 -9.05
N TRP A 274 -0.30 -25.96 -9.12
CA TRP A 274 -0.09 -24.53 -9.33
C TRP A 274 -0.33 -24.16 -10.80
N PRO A 275 -0.97 -23.00 -11.07
CA PRO A 275 -1.15 -22.51 -12.44
C PRO A 275 0.20 -22.30 -13.14
N SER A 276 0.26 -22.63 -14.42
CA SER A 276 1.34 -22.19 -15.30
C SER A 276 1.30 -20.68 -15.52
N GLN A 277 2.36 -20.10 -16.10
CA GLN A 277 2.40 -18.65 -16.39
C GLN A 277 1.23 -18.18 -17.28
N ALA A 278 0.84 -19.00 -18.27
CA ALA A 278 -0.28 -18.69 -19.15
C ALA A 278 -1.63 -18.76 -18.43
N GLU A 279 -1.82 -19.78 -17.58
CA GLU A 279 -3.02 -19.91 -16.75
C GLU A 279 -3.11 -18.81 -15.69
N MET A 280 -1.97 -18.35 -15.17
CA MET A 280 -1.89 -17.25 -14.22
C MET A 280 -2.24 -15.91 -14.86
N ALA A 281 -1.90 -15.70 -16.13
CA ALA A 281 -2.39 -14.54 -16.89
C ALA A 281 -3.91 -14.58 -17.10
N ALA A 282 -4.49 -15.78 -17.21
CA ALA A 282 -5.92 -16.01 -17.37
C ALA A 282 -6.69 -16.17 -16.05
N LEU A 283 -6.04 -15.94 -14.90
CA LEU A 283 -6.60 -16.24 -13.57
C LEU A 283 -7.94 -15.53 -13.32
N TYR A 284 -8.11 -14.34 -13.87
CA TYR A 284 -9.32 -13.53 -13.73
C TYR A 284 -10.26 -13.60 -14.95
N GLN A 285 -9.93 -14.35 -16.01
CA GLN A 285 -10.64 -14.30 -17.31
C GLN A 285 -12.15 -14.56 -17.18
N ARG A 286 -12.52 -15.50 -16.32
CA ARG A 286 -13.91 -15.89 -16.04
C ARG A 286 -14.47 -15.29 -14.75
N VAL A 287 -13.70 -14.45 -14.06
CA VAL A 287 -14.15 -13.77 -12.84
C VAL A 287 -15.05 -12.60 -13.23
N ARG A 288 -16.07 -12.36 -12.42
CA ARG A 288 -17.05 -11.28 -12.60
C ARG A 288 -17.21 -10.51 -11.30
N VAL A 289 -17.51 -9.22 -11.37
CA VAL A 289 -17.79 -8.41 -10.18
C VAL A 289 -19.23 -8.66 -9.73
N ARG A 290 -19.45 -8.90 -8.44
CA ARG A 290 -20.77 -9.02 -7.81
C ARG A 290 -21.18 -7.68 -7.21
N ALA A 291 -21.33 -6.69 -8.07
CA ALA A 291 -21.67 -5.32 -7.66
C ALA A 291 -23.05 -5.26 -7.01
N ASP A 292 -23.98 -6.12 -7.42
CA ASP A 292 -25.32 -6.24 -6.85
C ASP A 292 -25.27 -6.66 -5.38
N GLU A 293 -24.58 -7.76 -5.07
CA GLU A 293 -24.47 -8.22 -3.68
C GLU A 293 -23.66 -7.29 -2.80
N PHE A 294 -22.65 -6.63 -3.39
CA PHE A 294 -21.89 -5.61 -2.70
C PHE A 294 -22.79 -4.45 -2.24
N VAL A 295 -23.65 -3.93 -3.13
CA VAL A 295 -24.60 -2.87 -2.79
C VAL A 295 -25.62 -3.35 -1.77
N VAL A 296 -26.20 -4.54 -1.93
CA VAL A 296 -27.18 -5.07 -0.95
C VAL A 296 -26.55 -5.22 0.45
N GLY A 297 -25.27 -5.60 0.52
CA GLY A 297 -24.58 -5.77 1.80
C GLY A 297 -24.11 -4.48 2.47
N ARG A 298 -23.93 -3.38 1.71
CA ARG A 298 -23.33 -2.13 2.22
C ARG A 298 -24.28 -0.93 2.21
N ALA A 299 -25.19 -0.86 1.25
CA ALA A 299 -26.14 0.23 1.07
C ALA A 299 -27.52 -0.31 0.67
N PRO A 300 -28.17 -1.12 1.54
CA PRO A 300 -29.44 -1.76 1.21
C PRO A 300 -30.58 -0.77 0.97
N SER A 301 -30.51 0.43 1.58
CA SER A 301 -31.53 1.46 1.40
C SER A 301 -31.14 2.51 0.35
N LEU A 302 -29.93 2.43 -0.21
CA LEU A 302 -29.30 3.48 -0.99
C LEU A 302 -29.38 4.85 -0.28
N GLY A 303 -29.26 4.85 1.05
CA GLY A 303 -29.15 6.09 1.82
C GLY A 303 -27.92 6.87 1.38
N LEU A 304 -27.98 8.22 1.42
CA LEU A 304 -26.86 9.06 1.00
C LEU A 304 -25.58 8.67 1.76
N GLU A 305 -25.68 8.60 3.09
CA GLU A 305 -24.57 8.21 3.96
C GLU A 305 -24.05 6.80 3.66
N GLU A 306 -24.94 5.83 3.47
CA GLU A 306 -24.56 4.44 3.14
C GLU A 306 -23.76 4.38 1.83
N VAL A 307 -24.22 5.09 0.80
CA VAL A 307 -23.57 5.10 -0.52
C VAL A 307 -22.24 5.85 -0.47
N MET A 308 -22.17 6.97 0.26
CA MET A 308 -20.93 7.71 0.46
C MET A 308 -19.90 6.88 1.24
N GLU A 309 -20.32 6.19 2.31
CA GLU A 309 -19.43 5.30 3.07
C GLU A 309 -18.96 4.12 2.22
N MET A 310 -19.86 3.52 1.44
CA MET A 310 -19.55 2.42 0.53
C MET A 310 -18.52 2.81 -0.54
N LEU A 311 -18.60 4.03 -1.08
CA LEU A 311 -17.67 4.53 -2.11
C LEU A 311 -16.37 5.10 -1.53
N GLY A 312 -16.38 5.53 -0.26
CA GLY A 312 -15.23 6.11 0.42
C GLY A 312 -14.67 7.33 -0.33
N GLY A 313 -13.36 7.36 -0.59
CA GLY A 313 -12.71 8.47 -1.30
C GLY A 313 -13.22 8.72 -2.73
N ARG A 314 -13.93 7.75 -3.33
CA ARG A 314 -14.56 7.89 -4.67
C ARG A 314 -15.87 8.65 -4.63
N ALA A 315 -16.40 8.96 -3.45
CA ALA A 315 -17.59 9.81 -3.35
C ALA A 315 -17.27 11.27 -3.69
N LYS A 316 -16.06 11.75 -3.42
CA LYS A 316 -15.70 13.18 -3.57
C LYS A 316 -15.88 13.76 -4.99
N PRO A 317 -15.53 13.06 -6.08
CA PRO A 317 -15.78 13.59 -7.43
C PRO A 317 -17.27 13.67 -7.81
N LEU A 318 -18.15 13.04 -7.02
CA LEU A 318 -19.58 12.93 -7.28
C LEU A 318 -20.40 13.97 -6.48
N ASP A 319 -19.79 15.06 -6.01
CA ASP A 319 -20.46 16.10 -5.20
C ASP A 319 -21.78 16.57 -5.82
N GLU A 320 -21.79 16.79 -7.13
CA GLU A 320 -22.98 17.19 -7.88
C GLU A 320 -24.12 16.15 -7.86
N LEU A 321 -23.76 14.86 -7.82
CA LEU A 321 -24.73 13.77 -7.69
C LEU A 321 -25.36 13.76 -6.29
N TRP A 322 -24.57 14.11 -5.26
CA TRP A 322 -25.01 14.16 -3.87
C TRP A 322 -25.97 15.32 -3.61
N ASP A 323 -25.68 16.48 -4.19
CA ASP A 323 -26.56 17.65 -4.15
C ASP A 323 -27.97 17.34 -4.70
N ASN A 324 -28.04 16.39 -5.66
CA ASN A 324 -29.28 15.97 -6.31
C ASN A 324 -29.79 14.60 -5.83
N TRP A 325 -29.21 14.02 -4.77
CA TRP A 325 -29.47 12.64 -4.39
C TRP A 325 -30.92 12.36 -4.03
N GLY A 326 -31.62 13.34 -3.43
CA GLY A 326 -33.04 13.24 -3.11
C GLY A 326 -33.93 12.98 -4.34
N ARG A 327 -33.51 13.43 -5.53
CA ARG A 327 -34.18 13.18 -6.80
C ARG A 327 -33.70 11.90 -7.48
N VAL A 328 -32.40 11.61 -7.39
CA VAL A 328 -31.78 10.46 -8.06
C VAL A 328 -32.11 9.14 -7.38
N ARG A 329 -32.07 9.09 -6.05
CA ARG A 329 -32.32 7.87 -5.27
C ARG A 329 -33.68 7.23 -5.56
N PRO A 330 -34.81 7.95 -5.59
CA PRO A 330 -36.09 7.37 -5.98
C PRO A 330 -36.09 6.79 -7.38
N ALA A 331 -35.41 7.42 -8.34
CA ALA A 331 -35.30 6.91 -9.71
C ALA A 331 -34.46 5.62 -9.81
N LEU A 332 -33.46 5.47 -8.95
CA LEU A 332 -32.62 4.27 -8.86
C LEU A 332 -33.31 3.10 -8.13
N LEU A 333 -34.13 3.39 -7.13
CA LEU A 333 -34.92 2.41 -6.37
C LEU A 333 -36.21 2.01 -7.08
N GLY A 334 -36.74 2.87 -7.94
CA GLY A 334 -37.94 2.60 -8.72
C GLY A 334 -37.74 1.44 -9.70
N PRO A 335 -38.84 0.77 -10.11
CA PRO A 335 -38.77 -0.21 -11.18
C PRO A 335 -38.30 0.49 -12.46
N ALA A 336 -37.32 -0.10 -13.15
CA ALA A 336 -36.94 0.38 -14.48
C ALA A 336 -38.16 0.22 -15.39
N VAL A 337 -38.86 1.32 -15.66
CA VAL A 337 -40.08 1.35 -16.49
C VAL A 337 -39.80 0.58 -17.79
N ALA A 338 -40.56 -0.49 -18.02
CA ALA A 338 -40.47 -1.25 -19.26
C ALA A 338 -40.91 -0.36 -20.44
N PRO A 339 -40.27 -0.44 -21.61
CA PRO A 339 -40.76 0.28 -22.78
C PRO A 339 -42.18 -0.19 -23.09
N GLY A 340 -43.11 0.77 -23.20
CA GLY A 340 -44.43 0.56 -23.78
C GLY A 340 -44.37 0.47 -25.29
#